data_AF-A0A6P7FRJ8-F1
#
_entry.id   AF-A0A6P7FRJ8-F1
#
_cell.length_a   1.000
_cell.length_b   1.000
_cell.length_c   1.000
_cell.angle_alpha   90.00
_cell.angle_beta   90.00
_cell.angle_gamma   90.00
#
_symmetry.space_group_name_H-M   'P 1'
#
loop_
_entity.id
_entity.type
_entity.pdbx_description
1 polymer ?
#
loop_
_entity_poly.entity_id
_entity_poly.type
_entity_poly.pdbx_seq_one_letter_code
_entity_poly.pdbx_strand_id
1 'polypeptide(L)'
;MCTFQPEHLLVRELDYELRIREIEVEEAAKCDRKRSLLRGALKQEQGNRSFRQISAAAIPFLEQQQGINETIEDLTQKISTFRGTVHDSMYSRYISRLAHISGRVHLLCCSDEEQQLYKRSMSIKILSLEGELDSRVNPIATSTPVSSVQAANSLLHPKPVQVHKWGVSFSGEGHYDQVISFLDRENGLLAWLCNYVGSRPVAYRLCT
;
A
#
# COMPACT_ATOMS: atom_id res chain seq x y z
N MET A 1 0.98 3.09 0.58
CA MET A 1 -0.30 2.66 -0.05
C MET A 1 0.02 2.06 -1.40
N CYS A 2 -0.37 0.80 -1.65
CA CYS A 2 -0.14 0.18 -2.96
C CYS A 2 -1.00 0.92 -4.01
N THR A 3 -0.36 1.35 -5.10
CA THR A 3 -1.05 2.07 -6.18
C THR A 3 -1.85 1.07 -7.00
N PHE A 4 -3.10 1.39 -7.29
CA PHE A 4 -3.98 0.64 -8.19
C PHE A 4 -3.35 0.49 -9.59
N GLN A 5 -3.15 -0.76 -10.05
CA GLN A 5 -2.54 -1.06 -11.35
C GLN A 5 -3.50 -1.85 -12.26
N PRO A 6 -3.91 -1.30 -13.42
CA PRO A 6 -4.79 -1.98 -14.39
C PRO A 6 -4.27 -3.34 -14.88
N GLU A 7 -2.96 -3.56 -14.86
CA GLU A 7 -2.30 -4.80 -15.28
C GLU A 7 -2.65 -5.98 -14.36
N HIS A 8 -2.90 -5.69 -13.10
CA HIS A 8 -3.17 -6.70 -12.09
C HIS A 8 -4.61 -7.20 -12.13
N LEU A 9 -5.52 -6.42 -12.73
CA LEU A 9 -6.93 -6.72 -12.81
C LEU A 9 -7.25 -7.81 -13.82
N LEU A 10 -8.26 -8.61 -13.48
CA LEU A 10 -8.92 -9.56 -14.36
C LEU A 10 -9.91 -8.85 -15.28
N VAL A 11 -10.37 -9.54 -16.33
CA VAL A 11 -11.28 -8.96 -17.34
C VAL A 11 -12.53 -8.37 -16.71
N ARG A 12 -13.22 -9.14 -15.85
CA ARG A 12 -14.41 -8.68 -15.11
C ARG A 12 -14.18 -7.46 -14.22
N GLU A 13 -12.96 -7.33 -13.69
CA GLU A 13 -12.56 -6.21 -12.84
C GLU A 13 -12.29 -4.96 -13.69
N LEU A 14 -11.67 -5.12 -14.85
CA LEU A 14 -11.52 -4.05 -15.84
C LEU A 14 -12.87 -3.54 -16.32
N ASP A 15 -13.80 -4.46 -16.61
CA ASP A 15 -15.14 -4.11 -17.09
C ASP A 15 -15.92 -3.31 -16.05
N TYR A 16 -15.84 -3.72 -14.78
CA TYR A 16 -16.42 -2.95 -13.68
C TYR A 16 -15.82 -1.53 -13.60
N GLU A 17 -14.50 -1.40 -13.64
CA GLU A 17 -13.81 -0.11 -13.52
C GLU A 17 -14.11 0.85 -14.68
N LEU A 18 -14.31 0.31 -15.89
CA LEU A 18 -14.75 1.10 -17.04
C LEU A 18 -16.22 1.52 -16.88
N ARG A 19 -17.08 0.61 -16.41
CA ARG A 19 -18.52 0.87 -16.23
C ARG A 19 -18.81 1.94 -15.18
N ILE A 20 -18.12 1.94 -14.03
CA ILE A 20 -18.29 2.98 -13.00
C ILE A 20 -17.78 4.37 -13.42
N ARG A 21 -17.09 4.44 -14.57
CA ARG A 21 -16.60 5.68 -15.20
C ARG A 21 -17.36 6.04 -16.48
N GLU A 22 -18.45 5.32 -16.76
CA GLU A 22 -19.28 5.50 -17.95
C GLU A 22 -18.43 5.42 -19.24
N ILE A 23 -17.40 4.57 -19.25
CA ILE A 23 -16.59 4.31 -20.42
C ILE A 23 -17.19 3.11 -21.13
N GLU A 24 -17.95 3.38 -22.18
CA GLU A 24 -18.46 2.34 -23.06
C GLU A 24 -17.32 1.72 -23.87
N VAL A 25 -17.26 0.40 -23.83
CA VAL A 25 -16.33 -0.40 -24.59
C VAL A 25 -17.12 -1.54 -25.21
N GLU A 26 -16.86 -1.84 -26.48
CA GLU A 26 -17.43 -3.02 -27.13
C GLU A 26 -17.14 -4.28 -26.29
N GLU A 27 -18.14 -5.14 -26.09
CA GLU A 27 -18.00 -6.38 -25.31
C GLU A 27 -16.85 -7.27 -25.84
N ALA A 28 -16.65 -7.27 -27.16
CA ALA A 28 -15.58 -8.02 -27.82
C ALA A 28 -14.18 -7.36 -27.73
N ALA A 29 -14.06 -6.20 -27.09
CA ALA A 29 -12.79 -5.49 -27.01
C ALA A 29 -11.74 -6.29 -26.23
N LYS A 30 -10.54 -6.37 -26.81
CA LYS A 30 -9.39 -7.05 -26.20
C LYS A 30 -9.01 -6.41 -24.87
N CYS A 31 -8.50 -7.22 -23.94
CA CYS A 31 -8.06 -6.78 -22.61
C CYS A 31 -7.08 -5.60 -22.66
N ASP A 32 -6.18 -5.57 -23.65
CA ASP A 32 -5.19 -4.50 -23.77
C ASP A 32 -5.83 -3.15 -24.13
N ARG A 33 -6.92 -3.17 -24.90
CA ARG A 33 -7.70 -1.97 -25.18
C ARG A 33 -8.38 -1.46 -23.90
N LYS A 34 -9.01 -2.37 -23.13
CA LYS A 34 -9.65 -2.05 -21.85
C LYS A 34 -8.65 -1.45 -20.85
N ARG A 35 -7.46 -2.06 -20.70
CA ARG A 35 -6.35 -1.53 -19.89
C ARG A 35 -5.87 -0.17 -20.36
N SER A 36 -5.69 0.02 -21.66
CA SER A 36 -5.25 1.31 -22.22
C SER A 36 -6.24 2.43 -21.92
N LEU A 37 -7.54 2.16 -22.03
CA LEU A 37 -8.59 3.13 -21.71
C LEU A 37 -8.59 3.46 -20.21
N LEU A 38 -8.55 2.43 -19.35
CA LEU A 38 -8.52 2.63 -17.90
C LEU A 38 -7.29 3.43 -17.45
N ARG A 39 -6.09 3.14 -17.99
CA ARG A 39 -4.89 3.96 -17.71
C ARG A 39 -5.09 5.42 -18.11
N GLY A 40 -5.74 5.69 -19.24
CA GLY A 40 -6.06 7.03 -19.69
C GLY A 40 -6.99 7.76 -18.72
N ALA A 41 -8.05 7.09 -18.28
CA ALA A 41 -9.01 7.62 -17.31
C ALA A 41 -8.35 7.95 -15.97
N LEU A 42 -7.56 7.02 -15.41
CA LEU A 42 -6.82 7.24 -14.17
C LEU A 42 -5.84 8.43 -14.27
N LYS A 43 -5.17 8.60 -15.42
CA LYS A 43 -4.28 9.76 -15.64
C LYS A 43 -5.05 11.09 -15.76
N GLN A 44 -6.30 11.06 -16.18
CA GLN A 44 -7.16 12.25 -16.17
C GLN A 44 -7.63 12.56 -14.75
N GLU A 45 -8.02 11.54 -13.98
CA GLU A 45 -8.40 11.65 -12.56
C GLU A 45 -7.26 12.19 -11.71
N GLN A 46 -6.06 11.62 -11.80
CA GLN A 46 -4.87 12.09 -11.07
C GLN A 46 -4.51 13.53 -11.42
N GLY A 47 -4.77 13.96 -12.66
CA GLY A 47 -4.52 15.32 -13.11
C GLY A 47 -5.68 16.29 -12.84
N ASN A 48 -6.77 15.86 -12.19
CA ASN A 48 -8.02 16.62 -12.05
C ASN A 48 -8.55 17.17 -13.39
N ARG A 49 -8.32 16.45 -14.49
CA ARG A 49 -8.77 16.79 -15.84
C ARG A 49 -10.03 16.04 -16.27
N SER A 50 -10.46 15.07 -15.46
CA SER A 50 -11.70 14.34 -15.69
C SER A 50 -12.87 15.16 -15.19
N PHE A 51 -13.90 15.33 -16.03
CA PHE A 51 -15.21 15.82 -15.61
C PHE A 51 -16.14 14.69 -15.15
N ARG A 52 -15.71 13.43 -15.32
CA ARG A 52 -16.51 12.26 -14.96
C ARG A 52 -16.28 11.91 -13.50
N GLN A 53 -17.37 11.84 -12.74
CA GLN A 53 -17.36 11.36 -11.37
C GLN A 53 -17.45 9.84 -11.36
N ILE A 54 -16.58 9.17 -10.60
CA ILE A 54 -16.68 7.73 -10.39
C ILE A 54 -17.98 7.45 -9.61
N SER A 55 -18.84 6.62 -10.16
CA SER A 55 -20.11 6.26 -9.54
C SER A 55 -20.49 4.81 -9.80
N ALA A 56 -20.82 4.09 -8.74
CA ALA A 56 -21.36 2.74 -8.82
C ALA A 56 -22.90 2.72 -8.74
N ALA A 57 -23.56 3.89 -8.69
CA ALA A 57 -25.00 3.99 -8.48
C ALA A 57 -25.85 3.35 -9.59
N ALA A 58 -25.31 3.31 -10.82
CA ALA A 58 -25.97 2.68 -11.97
C ALA A 58 -25.89 1.15 -11.96
N ILE A 59 -25.10 0.54 -11.07
CA ILE A 59 -24.93 -0.91 -10.99
C ILE A 59 -25.77 -1.44 -9.81
N PRO A 60 -26.74 -2.34 -10.04
CA PRO A 60 -27.57 -2.91 -8.98
C PRO A 60 -26.74 -3.50 -7.84
N PHE A 61 -27.18 -3.29 -6.59
CA PHE A 61 -26.46 -3.76 -5.40
C PHE A 61 -26.16 -5.27 -5.46
N LEU A 62 -27.14 -6.09 -5.86
CA LEU A 62 -26.98 -7.54 -5.97
C LEU A 62 -25.89 -7.94 -6.97
N GLU A 63 -25.79 -7.24 -8.10
CA GLU A 63 -24.74 -7.46 -9.10
C GLU A 63 -23.35 -7.12 -8.52
N GLN A 64 -23.26 -6.00 -7.79
CA GLN A 64 -22.03 -5.60 -7.11
C GLN A 64 -21.63 -6.60 -6.02
N GLN A 65 -22.59 -7.02 -5.20
CA GLN A 65 -22.41 -8.01 -4.13
C GLN A 65 -21.89 -9.34 -4.69
N GLN A 66 -22.48 -9.84 -5.77
CA GLN A 66 -22.01 -11.05 -6.44
C GLN A 66 -20.55 -10.88 -6.91
N GLY A 67 -20.26 -9.80 -7.65
CA GLY A 67 -18.91 -9.56 -8.15
C GLY A 67 -17.86 -9.35 -7.05
N ILE A 68 -18.28 -8.83 -5.88
CA ILE A 68 -17.42 -8.71 -4.71
C ILE A 68 -17.14 -10.08 -4.10
N ASN A 69 -18.18 -10.88 -3.85
CA ASN A 69 -18.06 -12.21 -3.26
C ASN A 69 -17.13 -13.11 -4.11
N GLU A 70 -17.35 -13.16 -5.43
CA GLU A 70 -16.50 -13.94 -6.34
C GLU A 70 -15.02 -13.50 -6.31
N THR A 71 -14.76 -12.20 -6.17
CA THR A 71 -13.40 -11.67 -6.11
C THR A 71 -12.74 -12.00 -4.78
N ILE A 72 -13.48 -11.89 -3.68
CA ILE A 72 -13.01 -12.21 -2.34
C ILE A 72 -12.73 -13.70 -2.21
N GLU A 73 -13.60 -14.57 -2.72
CA GLU A 73 -13.38 -16.03 -2.72
C GLU A 73 -12.13 -16.41 -3.53
N ASP A 74 -11.98 -15.85 -4.73
CA ASP A 74 -10.78 -16.04 -5.56
C ASP A 74 -9.49 -15.61 -4.85
N LEU A 75 -9.49 -14.41 -4.23
CA LEU A 75 -8.35 -13.92 -3.47
C LEU A 75 -8.09 -14.75 -2.22
N THR A 76 -9.13 -15.18 -1.51
CA THR A 76 -9.00 -16.05 -0.32
C THR A 76 -8.28 -17.35 -0.69
N GLN A 77 -8.71 -18.02 -1.77
CA GLN A 77 -8.06 -19.25 -2.24
C GLN A 77 -6.60 -19.00 -2.63
N LYS A 78 -6.32 -17.94 -3.38
CA LYS A 78 -4.97 -17.59 -3.85
C LYS A 78 -4.02 -17.21 -2.72
N ILE A 79 -4.50 -16.47 -1.73
CA ILE A 79 -3.70 -16.06 -0.56
C ILE A 79 -3.44 -17.26 0.35
N SER A 80 -4.42 -18.14 0.54
CA SER A 80 -4.26 -19.33 1.39
C SER A 80 -3.11 -20.26 0.96
N THR A 81 -2.81 -20.27 -0.34
CA THR A 81 -1.76 -21.09 -0.96
C THR A 81 -0.48 -20.30 -1.25
N PHE A 82 -0.48 -18.98 -1.07
CA PHE A 82 0.68 -18.14 -1.33
C PHE A 82 1.83 -18.45 -0.37
N ARG A 83 3.04 -18.55 -0.94
CA ARG A 83 4.33 -18.59 -0.25
C ARG A 83 5.32 -17.84 -1.12
N GLY A 84 5.94 -16.80 -0.57
CA GLY A 84 6.74 -15.91 -1.40
C GLY A 84 7.32 -14.74 -0.63
N THR A 85 7.81 -13.74 -1.36
CA THR A 85 8.34 -12.49 -0.80
C THR A 85 7.49 -11.29 -1.22
N VAL A 86 7.69 -10.14 -0.59
CA VAL A 86 7.04 -8.88 -1.00
C VAL A 86 7.43 -8.44 -2.42
N HIS A 87 8.54 -8.94 -2.94
CA HIS A 87 9.01 -8.61 -4.29
C HIS A 87 8.40 -9.51 -5.36
N ASP A 88 7.64 -10.53 -4.96
CA ASP A 88 7.00 -11.43 -5.92
C ASP A 88 5.90 -10.68 -6.67
N SER A 89 5.85 -10.88 -7.98
CA SER A 89 4.81 -10.29 -8.83
C SER A 89 3.40 -10.70 -8.37
N MET A 90 3.26 -11.91 -7.82
CA MET A 90 2.00 -12.40 -7.28
C MET A 90 1.59 -11.67 -5.99
N TYR A 91 2.53 -11.37 -5.09
CA TYR A 91 2.26 -10.53 -3.92
C TYR A 91 1.77 -9.14 -4.36
N SER A 92 2.53 -8.49 -5.25
CA SER A 92 2.19 -7.18 -5.82
C SER A 92 0.82 -7.18 -6.51
N ARG A 93 0.49 -8.27 -7.21
CA ARG A 93 -0.81 -8.45 -7.86
C ARG A 93 -1.94 -8.62 -6.85
N TYR A 94 -1.75 -9.44 -5.81
CA TYR A 94 -2.79 -9.69 -4.80
C TYR A 94 -3.08 -8.44 -3.97
N ILE A 95 -2.05 -7.72 -3.53
CA ILE A 95 -2.25 -6.48 -2.78
C ILE A 95 -2.92 -5.40 -3.64
N SER A 96 -2.55 -5.30 -4.93
CA SER A 96 -3.23 -4.39 -5.86
C SER A 96 -4.69 -4.76 -6.08
N ARG A 97 -5.03 -6.05 -6.13
CA ARG A 97 -6.42 -6.51 -6.27
C ARG A 97 -7.21 -6.34 -4.97
N LEU A 98 -6.59 -6.51 -3.80
CA LEU A 98 -7.18 -6.20 -2.49
C LEU A 98 -7.51 -4.70 -2.36
N ALA A 99 -6.60 -3.83 -2.79
CA ALA A 99 -6.86 -2.39 -2.84
C ALA A 99 -8.03 -2.04 -3.78
N HIS A 100 -8.10 -2.68 -4.95
CA HIS A 100 -9.22 -2.52 -5.88
C HIS A 100 -10.56 -2.94 -5.25
N ILE A 101 -10.65 -4.14 -4.68
CA ILE A 101 -11.90 -4.61 -4.08
C ILE A 101 -12.32 -3.77 -2.88
N SER A 102 -11.35 -3.25 -2.10
CA SER A 102 -11.60 -2.26 -1.04
C SER A 102 -12.26 -1.00 -1.59
N GLY A 103 -11.76 -0.47 -2.72
CA GLY A 103 -12.36 0.65 -3.43
C GLY A 103 -13.80 0.36 -3.89
N ARG A 104 -14.06 -0.83 -4.44
CA ARG A 104 -15.42 -1.26 -4.84
C ARG A 104 -16.38 -1.28 -3.65
N VAL A 105 -15.96 -1.90 -2.53
CA VAL A 105 -16.77 -1.95 -1.31
C VAL A 105 -17.03 -0.54 -0.77
N HIS A 106 -16.04 0.35 -0.82
CA HIS A 106 -16.21 1.75 -0.41
C HIS A 106 -17.28 2.47 -1.23
N LEU A 107 -17.32 2.23 -2.54
CA LEU A 107 -18.28 2.84 -3.47
C LEU A 107 -19.70 2.24 -3.41
N LEU A 108 -19.93 1.14 -2.68
CA LEU A 108 -21.25 0.54 -2.55
C LEU A 108 -22.27 1.56 -2.00
N CYS A 109 -23.33 1.78 -2.76
CA CYS A 109 -24.52 2.51 -2.35
C CYS A 109 -25.46 1.56 -1.60
N CYS A 110 -25.49 1.67 -0.27
CA CYS A 110 -26.34 0.85 0.58
C CYS A 110 -27.63 1.60 0.93
N SER A 111 -28.78 0.97 0.68
CA SER A 111 -30.11 1.56 0.90
C SER A 111 -30.75 1.17 2.23
N ASP A 112 -30.30 0.06 2.82
CA ASP A 112 -30.84 -0.51 4.06
C ASP A 112 -29.71 -0.95 5.01
N GLU A 113 -30.08 -1.36 6.22
CA GLU A 113 -29.14 -1.78 7.26
C GLU A 113 -28.42 -3.09 6.92
N GLU A 114 -29.08 -4.03 6.26
CA GLU A 114 -28.48 -5.31 5.85
C GLU A 114 -27.34 -5.09 4.86
N GLN A 115 -27.54 -4.22 3.88
CA GLN A 115 -26.51 -3.81 2.92
C GLN A 115 -25.34 -3.09 3.61
N GLN A 116 -25.61 -2.26 4.63
CA GLN A 116 -24.56 -1.62 5.42
C GLN A 116 -23.75 -2.64 6.24
N LEU A 117 -24.42 -3.64 6.83
CA LEU A 117 -23.76 -4.74 7.53
C LEU A 117 -22.89 -5.56 6.58
N TYR A 118 -23.38 -5.86 5.37
CA TYR A 118 -22.59 -6.51 4.33
C TYR A 118 -21.34 -5.70 3.97
N LYS A 119 -21.49 -4.39 3.72
CA LYS A 119 -20.37 -3.48 3.42
C LYS A 119 -19.30 -3.51 4.52
N ARG A 120 -19.71 -3.41 5.80
CA ARG A 120 -18.79 -3.49 6.95
C ARG A 120 -18.10 -4.85 7.04
N SER A 121 -18.85 -5.93 6.88
CA SER A 121 -18.33 -7.31 6.90
C SER A 121 -17.27 -7.52 5.82
N MET A 122 -17.53 -7.05 4.58
CA MET A 122 -16.56 -7.15 3.49
C MET A 122 -15.31 -6.31 3.73
N SER A 123 -15.45 -5.09 4.25
CA SER A 123 -14.28 -4.26 4.63
C SER A 123 -13.38 -4.96 5.66
N ILE A 124 -13.97 -5.57 6.69
CA ILE A 124 -13.22 -6.35 7.69
C ILE A 124 -12.55 -7.56 7.02
N LYS A 125 -13.27 -8.29 6.17
CA LYS A 125 -12.73 -9.47 5.48
C LYS A 125 -11.53 -9.11 4.59
N ILE A 126 -11.59 -7.97 3.89
CA ILE A 126 -10.46 -7.48 3.07
C ILE A 126 -9.25 -7.16 3.95
N LEU A 127 -9.44 -6.43 5.05
CA LEU A 127 -8.36 -6.14 6.00
C LEU A 127 -7.71 -7.42 6.55
N SER A 128 -8.52 -8.43 6.88
CA SER A 128 -8.01 -9.73 7.33
C SER A 128 -7.19 -10.43 6.25
N LEU A 129 -7.62 -10.38 4.98
CA LEU A 129 -6.88 -10.97 3.86
C LEU A 129 -5.56 -10.23 3.57
N GLU A 130 -5.52 -8.91 3.72
CA GLU A 130 -4.29 -8.12 3.63
C GLU A 130 -3.29 -8.56 4.70
N GLY A 131 -3.74 -8.67 5.96
CA GLY A 131 -2.91 -9.15 7.06
C GLY A 131 -2.46 -10.60 6.88
N GLU A 132 -3.33 -11.47 6.36
CA GLU A 132 -3.00 -12.86 6.06
C GLU A 132 -1.92 -12.94 4.97
N LEU A 133 -2.05 -12.16 3.89
CA LEU A 133 -1.07 -12.11 2.81
C LEU A 133 0.30 -11.69 3.34
N ASP A 134 0.35 -10.65 4.18
CA ASP A 134 1.59 -10.17 4.79
C ASP A 134 2.21 -11.21 5.75
N SER A 135 1.38 -11.94 6.51
CA SER A 135 1.86 -13.01 7.40
C SER A 135 2.49 -14.20 6.65
N ARG A 136 2.16 -14.35 5.36
CA ARG A 136 2.64 -15.45 4.49
C ARG A 136 3.89 -15.07 3.69
N VAL A 137 4.36 -13.85 3.84
CA VAL A 137 5.63 -13.39 3.27
C VAL A 137 6.79 -13.97 4.08
N ASN A 138 7.73 -14.60 3.39
CA ASN A 138 8.97 -15.02 4.00
C ASN A 138 9.85 -13.81 4.30
N PRO A 139 10.45 -13.71 5.50
CA PRO A 139 11.38 -12.64 5.81
C PRO A 139 12.53 -12.66 4.80
N ILE A 140 12.75 -11.52 4.14
CA ILE A 140 13.91 -11.36 3.27
C ILE A 140 15.10 -11.26 4.21
N ALA A 141 15.93 -12.30 4.23
CA ALA A 141 17.25 -12.22 4.82
C ALA A 141 18.07 -11.26 3.95
N THR A 142 18.01 -9.96 4.25
CA THR A 142 19.03 -9.02 3.81
C THR A 142 20.33 -9.51 4.42
N SER A 143 21.08 -10.27 3.63
CA SER A 143 22.46 -10.61 3.95
C SER A 143 23.15 -9.27 4.10
N THR A 144 23.49 -8.90 5.33
CA THR A 144 24.51 -7.88 5.56
C THR A 144 25.68 -8.29 4.67
N PRO A 145 26.20 -7.41 3.80
CA PRO A 145 27.38 -7.75 3.03
C PRO A 145 28.47 -8.03 4.05
N VAL A 146 28.83 -9.30 4.21
CA VAL A 146 30.01 -9.69 4.97
C VAL A 146 31.15 -9.19 4.10
N SER A 147 31.62 -7.98 4.41
CA SER A 147 32.78 -7.39 3.77
C SER A 147 33.95 -8.31 4.09
N SER A 148 34.26 -9.22 3.17
CA SER A 148 35.52 -9.95 3.16
C SER A 148 36.59 -8.93 2.81
N VAL A 149 37.10 -8.25 3.85
CA VAL A 149 38.25 -7.37 3.73
C VAL A 149 39.45 -8.23 3.34
N GLN A 150 39.68 -8.38 2.03
CA GLN A 150 41.02 -8.59 1.52
C GLN A 150 41.79 -7.29 1.79
N ALA A 151 42.75 -7.39 2.70
CA ALA A 151 43.69 -6.34 3.00
C ALA A 151 44.53 -6.05 1.75
N ALA A 152 44.29 -4.90 1.12
CA ALA A 152 45.24 -4.22 0.27
C ALA A 152 45.18 -2.72 0.59
N ASN A 153 46.36 -2.14 0.73
CA ASN A 153 46.60 -0.88 1.44
C ASN A 153 46.05 0.37 0.73
N SER A 154 45.69 1.33 1.60
CA SER A 154 45.79 2.79 1.40
C SER A 154 44.70 3.50 0.59
N LEU A 155 43.82 4.22 1.28
CA LEU A 155 43.85 5.70 1.37
C LEU A 155 42.63 6.21 2.20
N LEU A 156 42.95 6.85 3.33
CA LEU A 156 42.19 7.87 4.07
C LEU A 156 40.66 7.72 4.15
N HIS A 157 40.17 6.80 4.99
CA HIS A 157 38.84 6.93 5.59
C HIS A 157 38.96 6.65 7.09
N PRO A 158 38.38 7.51 7.97
CA PRO A 158 38.41 7.25 9.40
C PRO A 158 37.65 5.94 9.69
N LYS A 159 38.32 5.04 10.41
CA LYS A 159 37.79 3.72 10.75
C LYS A 159 36.51 3.91 11.58
N PRO A 160 35.37 3.30 11.22
CA PRO A 160 34.17 3.40 12.03
C PRO A 160 34.46 2.81 13.42
N VAL A 161 34.32 3.63 14.45
CA VAL A 161 34.58 3.25 15.84
C VAL A 161 33.36 2.51 16.36
N GLN A 162 33.56 1.30 16.88
CA GLN A 162 32.49 0.51 17.50
C GLN A 162 31.85 1.29 18.65
N VAL A 163 30.52 1.31 18.72
CA VAL A 163 29.73 2.18 19.62
C VAL A 163 30.15 2.08 21.09
N HIS A 164 30.56 0.90 21.57
CA HIS A 164 31.03 0.73 22.95
C HIS A 164 32.35 1.47 23.27
N LYS A 165 33.10 1.92 22.25
CA LYS A 165 34.32 2.73 22.40
C LYS A 165 34.05 4.23 22.36
N TRP A 166 32.79 4.66 22.24
CA TRP A 166 32.44 6.09 22.21
C TRP A 166 32.49 6.74 23.60
N GLY A 167 32.79 5.98 24.66
CA GLY A 167 32.83 6.50 26.03
C GLY A 167 31.45 6.93 26.56
N VAL A 168 30.37 6.53 25.88
CA VAL A 168 28.99 6.84 26.28
C VAL A 168 28.43 5.65 27.04
N SER A 169 28.21 5.83 28.34
CA SER A 169 27.58 4.86 29.22
C SER A 169 26.35 5.50 29.84
N PHE A 170 25.17 4.99 29.49
CA PHE A 170 23.91 5.41 30.10
C PHE A 170 23.64 4.54 31.32
N SER A 171 23.93 5.06 32.51
CA SER A 171 23.39 4.46 33.74
C SER A 171 21.90 4.75 33.78
N GLY A 172 21.07 3.70 33.84
CA GLY A 172 19.61 3.77 33.79
C GLY A 172 18.93 4.47 34.97
N GLU A 173 19.62 5.36 35.68
CA GLU A 173 19.08 6.20 36.73
C GLU A 173 18.79 7.60 36.18
N GLY A 174 17.56 7.77 35.69
CA GLY A 174 16.80 9.01 35.85
C GLY A 174 17.14 10.26 35.03
N HIS A 175 18.18 10.30 34.19
CA HIS A 175 18.53 11.52 33.45
C HIS A 175 18.31 11.41 31.92
N TYR A 176 17.08 11.71 31.49
CA TYR A 176 16.70 11.86 30.07
C TYR A 176 17.46 13.00 29.36
N ASP A 177 18.01 13.95 30.10
CA ASP A 177 18.73 15.12 29.55
C ASP A 177 20.05 14.74 28.84
N GLN A 178 20.66 13.61 29.19
CA GLN A 178 21.90 13.13 28.56
C GLN A 178 21.65 12.51 27.17
N VAL A 179 20.45 11.97 26.93
CA VAL A 179 20.05 11.42 25.63
C VAL A 179 19.68 12.55 24.67
N ILE A 180 18.96 13.57 25.17
CA ILE A 180 18.55 14.72 24.34
C ILE A 180 19.76 15.58 23.94
N SER A 181 20.71 15.83 24.85
CA SER A 181 21.93 16.57 24.52
C SER A 181 22.85 15.85 23.53
N PHE A 182 22.81 14.51 23.48
CA PHE A 182 23.49 13.74 22.44
C PHE A 182 22.81 13.88 21.07
N LEU A 183 21.47 13.82 21.03
CA LEU A 183 20.69 14.01 19.80
C LEU A 183 20.80 15.44 19.25
N ASP A 184 20.85 16.45 20.13
CA ASP A 184 21.00 17.85 19.72
C ASP A 184 22.39 18.18 19.14
N ARG A 185 23.42 17.42 19.53
CA ARG A 185 24.76 17.56 18.94
C ARG A 185 24.83 17.04 17.50
N GLU A 186 23.85 16.21 17.09
CA GLU A 186 23.66 15.71 15.73
C GLU A 186 22.49 16.39 15.00
N ASN A 187 22.27 17.70 15.23
CA ASN A 187 21.29 18.53 14.52
C ASN A 187 21.50 18.67 12.98
N GLY A 188 22.31 17.81 12.36
CA GLY A 188 22.34 17.60 10.91
C GLY A 188 21.36 16.51 10.41
N LEU A 189 20.86 15.64 11.28
CA LEU A 189 20.04 14.47 10.87
C LEU A 189 18.52 14.76 10.83
N LEU A 190 18.02 15.70 11.65
CA LEU A 190 16.62 16.13 11.61
C LEU A 190 16.29 16.98 10.36
N ALA A 191 17.25 17.73 9.84
CA ALA A 191 17.09 18.51 8.61
C ALA A 191 16.97 17.63 7.35
N TRP A 192 17.47 16.38 7.40
CA TRP A 192 17.34 15.43 6.30
C TRP A 192 15.95 14.77 6.26
N LEU A 193 15.37 14.45 7.42
CA LEU A 193 14.05 13.81 7.51
C LEU A 193 12.89 14.73 7.06
N CYS A 194 13.01 16.05 7.27
CA CYS A 194 11.99 17.02 6.81
C CYS A 194 11.94 17.24 5.29
N ASN A 195 12.97 16.84 4.53
CA ASN A 195 12.97 16.99 3.06
C ASN A 195 12.51 15.74 2.29
N TYR A 196 12.27 14.61 2.97
CA TYR A 196 11.85 13.37 2.30
C TYR A 196 10.37 13.00 2.49
N VAL A 197 9.64 13.72 3.36
CA VAL A 197 8.19 13.56 3.52
C VAL A 197 7.51 14.86 3.11
N GLY A 198 7.03 14.87 1.86
CA GLY A 198 6.25 15.97 1.31
C GLY A 198 4.99 16.24 2.13
N SER A 199 4.89 17.48 2.60
CA SER A 199 3.68 18.31 2.73
C SER A 199 2.37 17.64 3.18
N ARG A 200 2.02 17.81 4.47
CA ARG A 200 0.79 18.52 4.93
C ARG A 200 0.77 18.67 6.47
N PRO A 201 0.25 19.78 7.01
CA PRO A 201 0.33 20.09 8.43
C PRO A 201 -0.77 19.37 9.22
N VAL A 202 -0.39 18.73 10.33
CA VAL A 202 -1.34 18.25 11.35
C VAL A 202 -1.49 19.35 12.39
N ALA A 203 -2.66 19.99 12.39
CA ALA A 203 -3.05 20.92 13.44
C ALA A 203 -3.37 20.13 14.72
N TYR A 204 -2.61 20.36 15.78
CA TYR A 204 -2.97 19.88 17.12
C TYR A 204 -4.02 20.81 17.71
N ARG A 205 -5.23 20.29 17.96
CA ARG A 205 -6.22 20.90 18.84
C ARG A 205 -5.83 20.54 20.27
N LEU A 206 -5.39 21.53 21.04
CA LEU A 206 -5.33 21.43 22.50
C LEU A 206 -6.75 21.64 23.04
N CYS A 207 -7.31 20.61 23.68
CA CYS A 207 -8.44 20.77 24.57
C CYS A 207 -7.95 21.43 25.87
N THR A 208 -8.58 22.54 26.23
CA THR A 208 -8.72 23.00 27.61
C THR A 208 -10.20 22.95 27.95
#